data_AF-A0A6G9ZF12-F1
#
_entry.id   AF-A0A6G9ZF12-F1
#
_cell.length_a   1.000
_cell.length_b   1.000
_cell.length_c   1.000
_cell.angle_alpha   90.00
_cell.angle_beta   90.00
_cell.angle_gamma   90.00
#
_symmetry.space_group_name_H-M   'P 1'
#
loop_
_entity.id
_entity.type
_entity.pdbx_description
1 polymer ?
#
loop_
_entity_poly.entity_id
_entity_poly.type
_entity_poly.pdbx_seq_one_letter_code
_entity_poly.pdbx_strand_id
1 'polypeptide(L)'
;MAQRLFGLTLRLFGLGLAGTGAAHFLAPEPFDRLTAVAFPDETRRWTLSNGATELILGLAVASRRTRLVGLAGFLAYAAFLTQRLISTQNSQN
;
A
#
# COMPACT_ATOMS: atom_id res chain seq x y z
N MET A 1 21.24 15.34 14.94
CA MET A 1 19.99 15.97 14.46
C MET A 1 19.34 15.18 13.31
N ALA A 2 20.10 14.79 12.27
CA ALA A 2 19.59 14.08 11.08
C ALA A 2 18.81 12.77 11.38
N GLN A 3 19.27 11.93 12.32
CA GLN A 3 18.57 10.69 12.67
C GLN A 3 17.17 10.91 13.27
N ARG A 4 16.95 12.03 13.97
CA ARG A 4 15.64 12.38 14.54
C ARG A 4 14.66 12.86 13.46
N LEU A 5 15.14 13.65 12.49
CA LEU A 5 14.36 14.07 11.32
C LEU A 5 13.96 12.87 10.46
N PHE A 6 14.93 12.03 10.09
CA PHE A 6 14.66 10.81 9.31
C PHE A 6 13.65 9.89 10.02
N GLY A 7 13.78 9.77 11.35
CA GLY A 7 12.86 8.99 12.16
C GLY A 7 11.43 9.51 12.21
N LEU A 8 11.23 10.82 12.09
CA LEU A 8 9.92 11.47 12.02
C LEU A 8 9.32 11.33 10.62
N THR A 9 10.10 11.57 9.56
CA THR A 9 9.64 11.43 8.17
C THR A 9 9.07 10.04 7.90
N LEU A 10 9.80 9.00 8.30
CA LEU A 10 9.35 7.61 8.17
C LEU A 10 8.08 7.30 8.99
N ARG A 11 7.92 7.97 10.14
CA ARG A 11 6.69 7.84 10.94
C ARG A 11 5.50 8.45 10.24
N LEU A 12 5.66 9.67 9.73
CA LEU A 12 4.60 10.37 8.99
C LEU A 12 4.23 9.61 7.72
N PHE A 13 5.23 9.10 6.99
CA PHE A 13 5.00 8.23 5.83
C PHE A 13 4.21 6.98 6.21
N GLY A 14 4.63 6.24 7.25
CA GLY A 14 3.92 5.05 7.72
C GLY A 14 2.48 5.34 8.17
N LEU A 15 2.26 6.44 8.89
CA LEU A 15 0.91 6.86 9.29
C LEU A 15 0.05 7.28 8.10
N GLY A 16 0.62 7.96 7.11
CA GLY A 16 -0.07 8.31 5.87
C GLY A 16 -0.50 7.06 5.10
N LEU A 17 0.42 6.12 4.90
CA LEU A 17 0.12 4.82 4.26
C LEU A 17 -0.96 4.05 5.02
N ALA A 18 -0.89 4.03 6.35
CA ALA A 18 -1.91 3.39 7.18
C ALA A 18 -3.28 4.06 7.03
N GLY A 19 -3.31 5.40 6.98
CA GLY A 19 -4.51 6.18 6.72
C GLY A 19 -5.13 5.86 5.36
N THR A 20 -4.31 5.78 4.30
CA THR A 20 -4.76 5.35 2.96
C THR A 20 -5.33 3.93 3.01
N GLY A 21 -4.67 2.99 3.69
CA GLY A 21 -5.16 1.63 3.87
C GLY A 21 -6.52 1.58 4.57
N ALA A 22 -6.72 2.36 5.62
CA ALA A 22 -8.00 2.49 6.30
C ALA A 22 -9.09 3.11 5.40
N ALA A 23 -8.73 4.09 4.56
CA ALA A 23 -9.65 4.75 3.65
C ALA A 23 -10.27 3.80 2.62
N HIS A 24 -9.57 2.74 2.21
CA HIS A 24 -10.13 1.69 1.34
C HIS A 24 -11.37 1.01 1.93
N PHE A 25 -11.47 0.91 3.27
CA PHE A 25 -12.63 0.31 3.93
C PHE A 25 -13.77 1.30 4.14
N LEU A 26 -13.43 2.56 4.41
CA LEU A 26 -14.41 3.62 4.68
C LEU A 26 -15.08 4.15 3.41
N ALA A 27 -14.28 4.34 2.36
CA ALA A 27 -14.73 4.88 1.08
C ALA A 27 -14.02 4.12 -0.05
N PRO A 28 -14.42 2.87 -0.35
CA PRO A 28 -13.75 2.01 -1.34
C PRO A 28 -13.90 2.49 -2.79
N GLU A 29 -14.99 3.16 -3.16
CA GLU A 29 -15.34 3.43 -4.56
C GLU A 29 -14.31 4.27 -5.35
N PRO A 30 -13.65 5.29 -4.77
CA PRO A 30 -12.52 5.95 -5.42
C PRO A 30 -11.35 5.01 -5.69
N PHE A 31 -11.07 4.07 -4.78
CA PHE A 31 -9.97 3.13 -4.90
C PHE A 31 -10.29 1.97 -5.84
N ASP A 32 -11.56 1.54 -5.94
CA ASP A 32 -11.99 0.53 -6.91
C ASP A 32 -11.62 0.95 -8.34
N ARG A 33 -11.86 2.23 -8.68
CA ARG A 33 -11.53 2.78 -10.01
C ARG A 33 -10.05 2.65 -10.35
N LEU A 34 -9.18 2.89 -9.37
CA LEU A 34 -7.73 2.73 -9.54
C LEU A 34 -7.31 1.25 -9.55
N THR A 35 -7.92 0.46 -8.67
CA THR A 35 -7.62 -0.97 -8.50
C THR A 35 -7.98 -1.77 -9.75
N ALA A 36 -9.08 -1.42 -10.43
CA ALA A 36 -9.56 -2.07 -11.64
C ALA A 36 -8.52 -2.10 -12.78
N VAL A 37 -7.59 -1.13 -12.80
CA VAL A 37 -6.53 -1.06 -13.83
C VAL A 37 -5.55 -2.24 -13.73
N ALA A 38 -5.25 -2.72 -12.50
CA ALA A 38 -4.33 -3.84 -12.26
C ALA A 38 -5.04 -5.13 -11.82
N PHE A 39 -6.31 -5.03 -11.44
CA PHE A 39 -7.14 -6.13 -10.96
C PHE A 39 -8.58 -5.94 -11.48
N PRO A 40 -8.83 -6.23 -12.77
CA PRO A 40 -10.15 -6.03 -13.38
C PRO A 40 -11.19 -7.03 -12.85
N ASP A 41 -10.75 -8.21 -12.44
CA ASP A 41 -11.58 -9.23 -11.82
C ASP A 41 -11.55 -9.07 -10.30
N GLU A 42 -12.72 -9.20 -9.66
CA GLU A 42 -12.87 -9.11 -8.20
C GLU A 42 -12.33 -7.79 -7.62
N THR A 43 -12.49 -6.68 -8.36
CA THR A 43 -11.92 -5.36 -8.04
C THR A 43 -12.14 -4.97 -6.58
N ARG A 44 -13.39 -5.04 -6.09
CA ARG A 44 -13.72 -4.65 -4.70
C ARG A 44 -12.98 -5.50 -3.67
N ARG A 45 -12.82 -6.80 -3.92
CA ARG A 45 -12.05 -7.70 -3.04
C ARG A 45 -10.57 -7.30 -3.02
N TRP A 46 -10.00 -6.99 -4.18
CA TRP A 46 -8.63 -6.50 -4.28
C TRP A 46 -8.45 -5.13 -3.64
N THR A 47 -9.41 -4.22 -3.76
CA THR A 47 -9.39 -2.91 -3.08
C THR A 47 -9.31 -3.08 -1.56
N LEU A 48 -10.13 -3.95 -0.97
CA LEU A 48 -10.06 -4.21 0.48
C LEU A 48 -8.76 -4.94 0.88
N SER A 49 -8.26 -5.83 0.03
CA SER A 49 -7.00 -6.57 0.29
C SER A 49 -5.78 -5.65 0.24
N ASN A 50 -5.74 -4.73 -0.73
CA ASN A 50 -4.74 -3.69 -0.85
C ASN A 50 -4.82 -2.74 0.36
N GLY A 51 -6.02 -2.33 0.74
CA GLY A 51 -6.26 -1.53 1.94
C GLY A 51 -5.73 -2.18 3.22
N ALA A 52 -6.00 -3.48 3.43
CA ALA A 52 -5.47 -4.23 4.57
C ALA A 52 -3.93 -4.25 4.57
N THR A 53 -3.34 -4.48 3.40
CA THR A 53 -1.89 -4.57 3.22
C THR A 53 -1.22 -3.23 3.54
N GLU A 54 -1.74 -2.12 2.99
CA GLU A 54 -1.25 -0.77 3.24
C GLU A 54 -1.41 -0.37 4.72
N LEU A 55 -2.54 -0.73 5.35
CA LEU A 55 -2.76 -0.48 6.77
C LEU A 55 -1.69 -1.15 7.63
N ILE A 56 -1.46 -2.45 7.43
CA ILE A 56 -0.48 -3.24 8.18
C ILE A 56 0.94 -2.73 7.95
N LEU A 57 1.32 -2.50 6.69
CA LEU A 57 2.66 -2.00 6.34
C LEU A 57 2.89 -0.59 6.87
N GLY A 58 1.89 0.29 6.78
CA GLY A 58 1.97 1.65 7.31
C GLY A 58 2.21 1.67 8.82
N LEU A 59 1.45 0.88 9.59
CA LEU A 59 1.65 0.73 11.02
C LEU A 59 3.02 0.12 11.35
N ALA A 60 3.47 -0.87 10.57
CA ALA A 60 4.78 -1.48 10.74
C ALA A 60 5.93 -0.48 10.49
N VAL A 61 5.81 0.41 9.50
CA VAL A 61 6.79 1.47 9.19
C VAL A 61 6.78 2.58 10.26
N ALA A 62 5.59 2.94 10.76
CA ALA A 62 5.43 3.96 11.80
C ALA A 62 6.08 3.56 13.14
N SER A 63 6.02 2.26 13.49
CA SER A 63 6.67 1.71 14.67
C SER A 63 8.18 1.56 14.46
N ARG A 64 8.99 2.13 15.37
CA ARG A 64 10.46 2.03 15.31
C ARG A 64 10.95 0.59 15.37
N ARG A 65 10.23 -0.30 16.05
CA ARG A 65 10.61 -1.70 16.28
C ARG A 65 10.48 -2.55 15.02
N THR A 66 9.49 -2.26 14.17
CA THR A 66 9.14 -3.05 12.99
C THR A 66 9.48 -2.35 11.68
N ARG A 67 10.03 -1.13 11.74
CA ARG A 67 10.19 -0.27 10.56
C ARG A 67 10.92 -0.90 9.40
N LEU A 68 12.05 -1.57 9.67
CA LEU A 68 12.85 -2.17 8.60
C LEU A 68 12.08 -3.28 7.88
N VAL A 69 11.35 -4.10 8.64
CA VAL A 69 10.48 -5.14 8.10
C VAL A 69 9.33 -4.51 7.31
N GLY A 70 8.71 -3.44 7.84
CA GLY A 70 7.66 -2.70 7.16
C GLY A 70 8.12 -2.08 5.83
N LEU A 71 9.34 -1.52 5.79
CA LEU A 71 9.91 -0.96 4.55
C LEU A 71 10.23 -2.05 3.53
N ALA A 72 10.80 -3.18 3.95
CA ALA A 72 11.03 -4.31 3.06
C ALA A 72 9.72 -4.86 2.50
N GLY A 73 8.69 -5.00 3.35
CA GLY A 73 7.34 -5.40 2.93
C GLY A 73 6.69 -4.41 1.98
N PHE A 74 6.86 -3.11 2.21
CA PHE A 74 6.39 -2.06 1.30
C PHE A 74 7.02 -2.15 -0.09
N LEU A 75 8.34 -2.37 -0.16
CA LEU A 75 9.03 -2.57 -1.43
C LEU A 75 8.54 -3.82 -2.17
N ALA A 76 8.36 -4.93 -1.44
CA ALA A 76 7.82 -6.17 -2.02
C ALA A 76 6.39 -5.98 -2.54
N TYR A 77 5.54 -5.27 -1.80
CA TYR A 77 4.18 -4.94 -2.21
C TYR A 77 4.16 -4.03 -3.45
N ALA A 78 5.02 -3.01 -3.51
CA ALA A 78 5.14 -2.14 -4.69
C ALA A 78 5.59 -2.91 -5.95
N ALA A 79 6.53 -3.85 -5.78
CA ALA A 79 6.95 -4.75 -6.86
C ALA A 79 5.79 -5.65 -7.33
N PHE A 80 5.01 -6.21 -6.39
CA PHE A 80 3.82 -7.01 -6.70
C PHE A 80 2.77 -6.21 -7.50
N LEU A 81 2.44 -4.98 -7.06
CA LEU A 81 1.48 -4.13 -7.77
C LEU A 81 1.95 -3.80 -9.19
N THR A 82 3.23 -3.44 -9.34
CA THR A 82 3.83 -3.17 -10.65
C THR A 82 3.73 -4.38 -11.57
N GLN A 83 4.06 -5.57 -11.05
CA GLN A 83 3.98 -6.80 -11.82
C GLN A 83 2.54 -7.11 -12.26
N ARG A 84 1.56 -6.91 -11.37
CA ARG A 84 0.13 -7.10 -11.67
C ARG A 84 -0.35 -6.14 -12.75
N LEU A 85 0.06 -4.88 -12.69
CA LEU A 85 -0.27 -3.87 -13.70
C LEU A 85 0.26 -4.28 -15.08
N ILE A 86 1.54 -4.64 -15.19
CA ILE A 86 2.18 -5.06 -16.45
C ILE A 86 1.50 -6.33 -17.01
N SER A 87 1.24 -7.31 -16.15
CA SER A 87 0.64 -8.58 -16.57
C SER A 87 -0.79 -8.39 -17.12
N THR A 88 -1.55 -7.49 -16.51
CA THR A 88 -2.93 -7.17 -16.94
C THR A 88 -2.92 -6.48 -18.30
N GLN A 89 -2.03 -5.50 -18.50
CA GLN A 89 -1.89 -4.81 -19.80
C GLN A 89 -1.48 -5.76 -20.92
N ASN A 90 -0.51 -6.64 -20.69
CA ASN A 90 -0.07 -7.62 -21.69
C ASN A 90 -1.17 -8.61 -22.08
N SER A 91 -2.14 -8.86 -21.21
CA SER A 91 -3.27 -9.77 -21.49
C SER A 91 -4.39 -9.10 -22.30
N GLN A 92 -4.37 -7.76 -22.43
CA GLN A 92 -5.36 -6.98 -23.16
C GLN A 92 -4.90 -6.58 -24.58
N ASN A 93 -3.63 -6.87 -24.93
CA ASN A 93 -3.04 -6.66 -26.26
C ASN A 93 -3.02 -7.95 -27.07
#